data_AF-A0A7C6LZ22-F1
#
_entry.id   AF-A0A7C6LZ22-F1
#
_cell.length_a   1.000
_cell.length_b   1.000
_cell.length_c   1.000
_cell.angle_alpha   90.00
_cell.angle_beta   90.00
_cell.angle_gamma   90.00
#
_symmetry.space_group_name_H-M   'P 1'
#
loop_
_entity.id
_entity.type
_entity.pdbx_description
1 polymer ?
#
loop_
_entity_poly.entity_id
_entity_poly.type
_entity_poly.pdbx_seq_one_letter_code
_entity_poly.pdbx_strand_id
1 'polypeptide(L)'
;MKINRVKTANGDYNYYLAKSKKKPMKYSNYVYSIIADKFYKSKVNHKGTKYEVKLLEVLDNNGNRIIEAKKIYYRQIDELLEVASKQLISKQASIKKDIIEIMNTKINASNIDYKIESNMNASKDLKAKRAEITGLNLDSSLTNELTIKIENELKDLKFERSKLMFEKVMVYDYSKKYSVLKKMLLDASRTDDFDFKELFKMVIAVDRENLILPLHLSNRNIKHVIISDEITSPPLFTGTFEFKQTRVNLDIKWSIIIF
;
A
#
# COMPACT_ATOMS: atom_id res chain seq x y z
N MET A 1 24.23 -19.16 2.31
CA MET A 1 22.87 -19.67 2.61
C MET A 1 23.04 -21.14 3.02
N LYS A 2 22.74 -21.53 4.27
CA LYS A 2 22.97 -22.92 4.72
C LYS A 2 21.71 -23.76 4.43
N ILE A 3 21.88 -24.88 3.73
CA ILE A 3 20.82 -25.83 3.41
C ILE A 3 20.99 -27.03 4.34
N ASN A 4 19.94 -27.40 5.07
CA ASN A 4 19.95 -28.58 5.90
C ASN A 4 19.40 -29.77 5.11
N ARG A 5 20.04 -30.92 5.26
CA ARG A 5 19.58 -32.20 4.69
C ARG A 5 18.94 -33.00 5.81
N VAL A 6 17.70 -33.43 5.62
CA VAL A 6 17.03 -34.38 6.52
C VAL A 6 16.70 -35.62 5.70
N LYS A 7 17.20 -36.77 6.15
CA LYS A 7 16.93 -38.05 5.51
C LYS A 7 15.53 -38.52 5.90
N THR A 8 14.68 -38.81 4.92
CA THR A 8 13.32 -39.32 5.14
C THR A 8 13.38 -40.82 5.44
N ALA A 9 12.28 -41.37 5.95
CA ALA A 9 12.15 -42.79 6.27
C ALA A 9 12.40 -43.71 5.04
N ASN A 10 12.21 -43.19 3.83
CA ASN A 10 12.41 -43.93 2.58
C ASN A 10 13.83 -43.80 2.01
N GLY A 11 14.74 -43.10 2.70
CA GLY A 11 16.13 -42.92 2.28
C GLY A 11 16.40 -41.68 1.43
N ASP A 12 15.38 -40.93 1.04
CA ASP A 12 15.51 -39.67 0.29
C ASP A 12 15.97 -38.51 1.18
N TYR A 13 16.60 -37.49 0.59
CA TYR A 13 16.98 -36.27 1.31
C TYR A 13 16.02 -35.13 0.99
N ASN A 14 15.29 -34.66 1.99
CA ASN A 14 14.59 -33.39 1.89
C ASN A 14 15.55 -32.25 2.21
N TYR A 15 15.65 -31.31 1.27
CA TYR A 15 16.45 -30.10 1.40
C TYR A 15 15.58 -28.99 1.95
N TYR A 16 15.80 -28.62 3.20
CA TYR A 16 15.13 -27.48 3.80
C TYR A 16 16.11 -26.32 3.94
N LEU A 17 15.63 -25.14 3.55
CA LEU A 17 16.29 -23.89 3.89
C LEU A 17 16.34 -23.76 5.41
N ALA A 18 17.54 -23.75 5.98
CA ALA A 18 17.69 -23.62 7.43
C ALA A 18 17.02 -22.31 7.87
N LYS A 19 16.02 -22.40 8.77
CA LYS A 19 15.42 -21.22 9.39
C LYS A 19 16.54 -20.37 9.98
N SER A 20 16.61 -19.11 9.57
CA SER A 20 17.61 -18.16 10.07
C SER A 20 17.53 -18.10 11.61
N LYS A 21 18.65 -18.40 12.29
CA LYS A 21 18.77 -18.25 13.76
C LYS A 21 18.79 -16.79 14.22
N LYS A 22 18.84 -15.82 13.30
CA LYS A 22 18.89 -14.40 13.65
C LYS A 22 17.49 -13.92 14.04
N LYS A 23 17.32 -13.47 15.28
CA LYS A 23 16.12 -12.76 15.72
C LYS A 23 15.90 -11.54 14.80
N PRO A 24 14.67 -11.33 14.27
CA PRO A 24 14.38 -10.16 13.46
C PRO A 24 14.56 -8.90 14.31
N MET A 25 15.17 -7.87 13.72
CA MET A 25 15.32 -6.56 14.36
C MET A 25 13.98 -5.82 14.38
N LYS A 26 13.79 -4.90 15.34
CA LYS A 26 12.52 -4.17 15.58
C LYS A 26 11.85 -3.60 14.32
N TYR A 27 12.64 -3.03 13.41
CA TYR A 27 12.18 -2.40 12.16
C TYR A 27 12.65 -3.13 10.90
N SER A 28 12.90 -4.44 10.98
CA SER A 28 13.27 -5.24 9.81
C SER A 28 12.17 -5.16 8.74
N ASN A 29 12.51 -4.69 7.53
CA ASN A 29 11.57 -4.48 6.41
C ASN A 29 10.39 -3.57 6.76
N TYR A 30 10.60 -2.58 7.63
CA TYR A 30 9.54 -1.69 8.09
C TYR A 30 9.61 -0.30 7.47
N VAL A 31 10.82 0.25 7.31
CA VAL A 31 11.02 1.57 6.70
C VAL A 31 11.47 1.39 5.26
N TYR A 32 10.70 1.90 4.31
CA TYR A 32 10.98 1.87 2.87
C TYR A 32 11.51 3.22 2.41
N SER A 33 12.55 3.24 1.58
CA SER A 33 13.15 4.45 1.02
C SER A 33 12.66 4.67 -0.40
N ILE A 34 12.11 5.85 -0.66
CA ILE A 34 11.78 6.29 -2.03
C ILE A 34 13.05 6.51 -2.83
N ILE A 35 14.04 7.19 -2.25
CA ILE A 35 15.33 7.52 -2.90
C ILE A 35 16.05 6.27 -3.44
N ALA A 36 15.96 5.16 -2.71
CA ALA A 36 16.70 3.95 -3.03
C ALA A 36 15.84 2.78 -3.53
N ASP A 37 14.51 2.97 -3.62
CA ASP A 37 13.53 1.94 -3.96
C ASP A 37 13.69 0.63 -3.13
N LYS A 38 14.04 0.78 -1.84
CA LYS A 38 14.44 -0.35 -0.98
C LYS A 38 14.10 -0.11 0.48
N PHE A 39 13.90 -1.21 1.21
CA PHE A 39 13.79 -1.16 2.67
C PHE A 39 15.14 -0.87 3.33
N TYR A 40 15.11 -0.01 4.33
CA TYR A 40 16.22 0.19 5.25
C TYR A 40 16.51 -1.10 6.01
N LYS A 41 17.79 -1.31 6.29
CA LYS A 41 18.32 -2.38 7.12
C LYS A 41 18.80 -1.82 8.45
N SER A 42 18.63 -2.63 9.49
CA SER A 42 19.10 -2.30 10.83
C SER A 42 20.63 -2.27 10.90
N LYS A 43 21.16 -1.20 11.48
CA LYS A 43 22.57 -1.02 11.81
C LYS A 43 22.69 -0.67 13.30
N VAL A 44 23.56 -1.37 14.00
CA VAL A 44 23.87 -1.07 15.41
C VAL A 44 25.34 -0.68 15.51
N ASN A 45 25.61 0.55 15.89
CA ASN A 45 26.96 1.03 16.17
C ASN A 45 27.29 0.80 17.66
N HIS A 46 28.54 0.44 17.95
CA HIS A 46 29.03 0.22 19.33
C HIS A 46 28.16 -0.76 20.13
N LYS A 47 27.88 -1.93 19.54
CA LYS A 47 27.02 -2.97 20.10
C LYS A 47 27.49 -3.41 21.49
N GLY A 48 26.58 -3.42 22.46
CA GLY A 48 26.85 -3.85 23.84
C GLY A 48 27.62 -2.83 24.68
N THR A 49 27.65 -1.56 24.25
CA THR A 49 28.31 -0.48 25.00
C THR A 49 27.32 0.59 25.46
N LYS A 50 27.74 1.45 26.40
CA LYS A 50 26.96 2.62 26.86
C LYS A 50 26.62 3.64 25.77
N TYR A 51 27.29 3.58 24.61
CA TYR A 51 27.08 4.47 23.46
C TYR A 51 26.45 3.73 22.27
N GLU A 52 25.75 2.63 22.51
CA GLU A 52 25.07 1.89 21.45
C GLU A 52 24.06 2.80 20.72
N VAL A 53 24.21 2.92 19.40
CA VAL A 53 23.27 3.69 18.56
C VAL A 53 22.63 2.76 17.54
N LYS A 54 21.29 2.69 17.56
CA LYS A 54 20.49 1.91 16.61
C LYS A 54 19.98 2.81 15.50
N LEU A 55 20.37 2.46 14.28
CA LEU A 55 20.13 3.20 13.05
C LEU A 55 19.51 2.29 12.00
N LEU A 56 18.91 2.93 11.03
CA LEU A 56 18.45 2.36 9.79
C LEU A 56 19.34 2.92 8.68
N GLU A 57 19.88 2.04 7.83
CA GLU A 57 20.62 2.44 6.62
C GLU A 57 20.14 1.65 5.40
N VAL A 58 20.16 2.29 4.23
CA VAL A 58 19.89 1.60 2.97
C VAL A 58 21.21 1.21 2.30
N LEU A 59 21.23 -0.02 1.77
CA LEU A 59 22.38 -0.57 1.06
C LEU A 59 22.00 -0.82 -0.41
N ASP A 60 22.96 -0.61 -1.31
CA ASP A 60 22.86 -0.98 -2.72
C ASP A 60 22.91 -2.52 -2.90
N ASN A 61 22.93 -2.98 -4.15
CA ASN A 61 22.99 -4.42 -4.46
C ASN A 61 24.35 -5.05 -4.08
N ASN A 62 25.40 -4.24 -3.99
CA ASN A 62 26.75 -4.66 -3.64
C ASN A 62 27.00 -4.62 -2.12
N GLY A 63 26.02 -4.16 -1.34
CA GLY A 63 26.13 -4.00 0.11
C GLY A 63 26.77 -2.68 0.53
N ASN A 64 27.02 -1.75 -0.39
CA ASN A 64 27.52 -0.42 -0.08
C ASN A 64 26.39 0.49 0.37
N ARG A 65 26.72 1.49 1.19
CA ARG A 65 25.75 2.47 1.67
C ARG A 65 25.33 3.42 0.53
N ILE A 66 24.03 3.65 0.43
CA ILE A 66 23.48 4.74 -0.39
C ILE A 66 23.49 6.01 0.47
N ILE A 67 24.22 7.04 0.05
CA ILE A 67 24.49 8.23 0.86
C ILE A 67 23.27 9.15 0.90
N GLU A 68 22.58 9.25 -0.23
CA GLU A 68 21.43 10.11 -0.52
C GLU A 68 20.26 9.79 0.42
N ALA A 69 20.01 8.51 0.69
CA ALA A 69 18.95 8.06 1.60
C ALA A 69 19.20 8.47 3.07
N LYS A 70 20.41 8.93 3.43
CA LYS A 70 20.82 9.26 4.81
C LYS A 70 20.50 8.09 5.79
N LYS A 71 20.77 8.28 7.09
CA LYS A 71 20.45 7.29 8.13
C LYS A 71 19.28 7.80 8.96
N ILE A 72 18.40 6.90 9.36
CA ILE A 72 17.25 7.20 10.21
C ILE A 72 17.45 6.53 11.57
N TYR A 73 17.10 7.21 12.65
CA TYR A 73 17.25 6.65 14.00
C TYR A 73 16.06 5.79 14.38
N TYR A 74 16.28 4.76 15.21
CA TYR A 74 15.17 3.96 15.73
C TYR A 74 14.19 4.82 16.53
N ARG A 75 14.72 5.68 17.40
CA ARG A 75 13.92 6.57 18.24
C ARG A 75 13.08 7.56 17.41
N GLN A 76 13.59 7.98 16.25
CA GLN A 76 12.85 8.82 15.32
C GLN A 76 11.59 8.12 14.80
N ILE A 77 11.67 6.81 14.53
CA ILE A 77 10.50 6.02 14.11
C ILE A 77 9.54 5.77 15.28
N ASP A 78 10.06 5.53 16.49
CA ASP A 78 9.23 5.41 17.69
C ASP A 78 8.40 6.68 17.95
N GLU A 79 9.05 7.84 17.99
CA GLU A 79 8.40 9.14 18.19
C GLU A 79 7.39 9.43 17.06
N LEU A 80 7.74 9.13 15.81
CA LEU A 80 6.83 9.26 14.66
C LEU A 80 5.54 8.44 14.87
N LEU A 81 5.67 7.16 15.22
CA LEU A 81 4.52 6.28 15.39
C LEU A 81 3.63 6.74 16.53
N GLU A 82 4.23 7.20 17.64
CA GLU A 82 3.51 7.72 18.78
C GLU A 82 2.71 9.00 18.43
N VAL A 83 3.37 10.01 17.87
CA VAL A 83 2.75 11.30 17.53
C VAL A 83 1.62 11.12 16.52
N ALA A 84 1.87 10.35 15.46
CA ALA A 84 0.88 10.10 14.41
C ALA A 84 -0.31 9.27 14.91
N SER A 85 -0.08 8.26 15.77
CA SER A 85 -1.15 7.45 16.35
C SER A 85 -2.02 8.26 17.30
N LYS A 86 -1.42 9.11 18.14
CA LYS A 86 -2.17 10.04 19.01
C LYS A 86 -3.07 10.95 18.19
N GLN A 87 -2.59 11.47 17.06
CA GLN A 87 -3.42 12.27 16.15
C GLN A 87 -4.61 11.45 15.63
N LEU A 88 -4.39 10.22 15.13
CA LEU A 88 -5.47 9.35 14.64
C LEU A 88 -6.51 9.06 15.72
N ILE A 89 -6.07 8.73 16.93
CA ILE A 89 -6.95 8.42 18.07
C ILE A 89 -7.76 9.66 18.44
N SER A 90 -7.14 10.85 18.50
CA SER A 90 -7.83 12.10 18.84
C SER A 90 -8.92 12.49 17.83
N LYS A 91 -8.81 12.02 16.57
CA LYS A 91 -9.74 12.28 15.47
C LYS A 91 -10.66 11.10 15.14
N GLN A 92 -10.76 10.11 16.03
CA GLN A 92 -11.52 8.89 15.79
C GLN A 92 -13.00 9.13 15.42
N ALA A 93 -13.61 10.21 15.91
CA ALA A 93 -15.00 10.55 15.58
C ALA A 93 -15.18 11.03 14.12
N SER A 94 -14.23 11.77 13.56
CA SER A 94 -14.32 12.32 12.19
C SER A 94 -13.68 11.42 11.14
N ILE A 95 -12.78 10.53 11.54
CA ILE A 95 -11.91 9.78 10.62
C ILE A 95 -12.67 9.02 9.52
N LYS A 96 -13.89 8.52 9.79
CA LYS A 96 -14.72 7.87 8.76
C LYS A 96 -15.04 8.81 7.61
N LYS A 97 -15.46 10.03 7.94
CA LYS A 97 -15.83 11.06 6.96
C LYS A 97 -14.60 11.44 6.14
N ASP A 98 -13.49 11.68 6.82
CA ASP A 98 -12.22 12.10 6.21
C ASP A 98 -11.70 11.02 5.23
N ILE A 99 -11.80 9.73 5.62
CA ILE A 99 -11.46 8.59 4.73
C ILE A 99 -12.34 8.55 3.48
N ILE A 100 -13.66 8.75 3.63
CA ILE A 100 -14.61 8.73 2.50
C ILE A 100 -14.33 9.90 1.54
N GLU A 101 -14.00 11.08 2.07
CA GLU A 101 -13.66 12.25 1.26
C GLU A 101 -12.39 12.03 0.42
N ILE A 102 -11.35 11.47 1.02
CA ILE A 102 -10.11 11.11 0.31
C ILE A 102 -10.37 10.03 -0.74
N MET A 103 -11.14 9.00 -0.38
CA MET A 103 -11.55 7.93 -1.31
C MET A 103 -12.26 8.49 -2.55
N ASN A 104 -13.24 9.38 -2.35
CA ASN A 104 -13.96 10.02 -3.45
C ASN A 104 -13.04 10.91 -4.30
N THR A 105 -12.11 11.63 -3.67
CA THR A 105 -11.10 12.43 -4.37
C THR A 105 -10.23 11.55 -5.27
N LYS A 106 -9.81 10.38 -4.78
CA LYS A 106 -9.05 9.40 -5.58
C LYS A 106 -9.87 8.81 -6.73
N ILE A 107 -11.12 8.45 -6.48
CA ILE A 107 -12.04 7.97 -7.52
C ILE A 107 -12.17 9.01 -8.64
N ASN A 108 -12.41 10.27 -8.27
CA ASN A 108 -12.54 11.38 -9.22
C ASN A 108 -11.25 11.58 -10.03
N ALA A 109 -10.08 11.59 -9.38
CA ALA A 109 -8.80 11.73 -10.05
C ALA A 109 -8.51 10.58 -11.04
N SER A 110 -8.97 9.36 -10.74
CA SER A 110 -8.78 8.19 -11.60
C SER A 110 -9.69 8.14 -12.84
N ASN A 111 -10.75 8.95 -12.85
CA ASN A 111 -11.83 8.92 -13.84
C ASN A 111 -12.48 7.53 -14.03
N ILE A 112 -12.38 6.65 -13.02
CA ILE A 112 -12.87 5.27 -13.14
C ILE A 112 -14.40 5.22 -13.36
N ASP A 113 -15.13 6.12 -12.72
CA ASP A 113 -16.59 6.21 -12.85
C ASP A 113 -16.99 6.65 -14.25
N TYR A 114 -16.29 7.63 -14.81
CA TYR A 114 -16.46 8.06 -16.20
C TYR A 114 -16.15 6.92 -17.19
N LYS A 115 -15.08 6.15 -16.97
CA LYS A 115 -14.74 4.99 -17.82
C LYS A 115 -15.82 3.91 -17.78
N ILE A 116 -16.35 3.62 -16.60
CA ILE A 116 -17.45 2.66 -16.42
C ILE A 116 -18.71 3.15 -17.14
N GLU A 117 -19.06 4.42 -17.00
CA GLU A 117 -20.22 5.02 -17.65
C GLU A 117 -20.09 5.04 -19.17
N SER A 118 -18.94 5.47 -19.68
CA SER A 118 -18.62 5.46 -21.11
C SER A 118 -18.72 4.05 -21.71
N ASN A 119 -18.18 3.03 -21.02
CA ASN A 119 -18.29 1.63 -21.43
C ASN A 119 -19.76 1.14 -21.43
N MET A 120 -20.55 1.54 -20.43
CA MET A 120 -21.98 1.22 -20.37
C MET A 120 -22.75 1.85 -21.53
N ASN A 121 -22.44 3.09 -21.90
CA ASN A 121 -23.10 3.76 -23.02
C ASN A 121 -22.73 3.10 -24.35
N ALA A 122 -21.45 2.79 -24.59
CA ALA A 122 -21.03 2.02 -25.76
C ALA A 122 -21.75 0.66 -25.86
N SER A 123 -21.95 -0.02 -24.73
CA SER A 123 -22.69 -1.29 -24.68
C SER A 123 -24.19 -1.12 -25.00
N LYS A 124 -24.79 0.02 -24.63
CA LYS A 124 -26.19 0.32 -24.98
C LYS A 124 -26.32 0.62 -26.48
N ASP A 125 -25.41 1.42 -27.03
CA ASP A 125 -25.40 1.78 -28.44
C ASP A 125 -25.24 0.55 -29.35
N LEU A 126 -24.34 -0.38 -28.99
CA LEU A 126 -24.19 -1.64 -29.73
C LEU A 126 -25.43 -2.54 -29.65
N LYS A 127 -26.13 -2.56 -28.50
CA LYS A 127 -27.39 -3.30 -28.38
C LYS A 127 -28.50 -2.68 -29.24
N ALA A 128 -28.56 -1.35 -29.32
CA ALA A 128 -29.49 -0.66 -30.21
C ALA A 128 -29.19 -0.99 -31.68
N LYS A 129 -27.92 -0.90 -32.10
CA LYS A 129 -27.49 -1.29 -33.45
C LYS A 129 -27.83 -2.75 -33.79
N ARG A 130 -27.64 -3.67 -32.84
CA ARG A 130 -28.04 -5.08 -33.02
C ARG A 130 -29.54 -5.20 -33.28
N ALA A 131 -30.36 -4.50 -32.50
CA ALA A 131 -31.82 -4.51 -32.66
C ALA A 131 -32.24 -3.94 -34.02
N GLU A 132 -31.61 -2.85 -34.46
CA GLU A 132 -31.81 -2.26 -35.79
C GLU A 132 -31.48 -3.26 -36.90
N ILE A 133 -30.30 -3.90 -36.85
CA ILE A 133 -29.88 -4.89 -37.86
C ILE A 133 -30.84 -6.08 -37.92
N THR A 134 -31.31 -6.58 -36.78
CA THR A 134 -32.31 -7.67 -36.75
C THR A 134 -33.68 -7.26 -37.29
N GLY A 135 -33.98 -5.95 -37.32
CA GLY A 135 -35.20 -5.40 -37.89
C GLY A 135 -35.12 -5.07 -39.39
N LEU A 136 -33.93 -5.11 -39.99
CA LEU A 136 -33.74 -4.87 -41.42
C LEU A 136 -33.95 -6.17 -42.22
N ASN A 137 -34.63 -6.07 -43.37
CA ASN A 137 -34.70 -7.16 -44.37
C ASN A 137 -33.39 -7.23 -45.16
N LEU A 138 -32.30 -7.62 -44.51
CA LEU A 138 -31.00 -7.87 -45.11
C LEU A 138 -30.85 -9.34 -45.53
N ASP A 139 -29.86 -9.62 -46.37
CA ASP A 139 -29.44 -10.98 -46.64
C ASP A 139 -29.06 -11.71 -45.34
N SER A 140 -29.46 -12.98 -45.23
CA SER A 140 -29.28 -13.77 -44.00
C SER A 140 -27.82 -13.99 -43.64
N SER A 141 -26.92 -14.10 -44.61
CA SER A 141 -25.47 -14.25 -44.38
C SER A 141 -24.88 -12.95 -43.83
N LEU A 142 -25.23 -11.81 -44.43
CA LEU A 142 -24.76 -10.48 -44.01
C LEU A 142 -25.25 -10.14 -42.60
N THR A 143 -26.52 -10.46 -42.30
CA THR A 143 -27.13 -10.25 -40.97
C THR A 143 -26.41 -11.05 -39.90
N ASN A 144 -26.07 -12.31 -40.19
CA ASN A 144 -25.34 -13.18 -39.27
C ASN A 144 -23.92 -12.66 -39.00
N GLU A 145 -23.19 -12.23 -40.04
CA GLU A 145 -21.83 -11.70 -39.90
C GLU A 145 -21.81 -10.43 -39.03
N LEU A 146 -22.71 -9.48 -39.29
CA LEU A 146 -22.84 -8.25 -38.51
C LEU A 146 -23.24 -8.53 -37.06
N THR A 147 -24.14 -9.48 -36.83
CA THR A 147 -24.58 -9.87 -35.48
C THR A 147 -23.42 -10.49 -34.69
N ILE A 148 -22.64 -11.38 -35.31
CA ILE A 148 -21.46 -12.00 -34.67
C ILE A 148 -20.44 -10.93 -34.29
N LYS A 149 -20.18 -9.96 -35.19
CA LYS A 149 -19.25 -8.86 -34.90
C LYS A 149 -19.70 -8.04 -33.69
N ILE A 150 -20.98 -7.66 -33.65
CA ILE A 150 -21.54 -6.91 -32.52
C ILE A 150 -21.50 -7.73 -31.22
N GLU A 151 -21.76 -9.03 -31.28
CA GLU A 151 -21.69 -9.91 -30.11
C GLU A 151 -20.26 -10.02 -29.54
N ASN A 152 -19.26 -10.08 -30.41
CA ASN A 152 -17.85 -10.05 -29.99
C ASN A 152 -17.49 -8.71 -29.34
N GLU A 153 -17.87 -7.58 -29.95
CA GLU A 153 -17.63 -6.25 -29.35
C GLU A 153 -18.35 -6.07 -28.01
N LEU A 154 -19.60 -6.58 -27.89
CA LEU A 154 -20.33 -6.58 -26.62
C LEU A 154 -19.67 -7.45 -25.55
N LYS A 155 -19.06 -8.57 -25.94
CA LYS A 155 -18.29 -9.43 -25.03
C LYS A 155 -17.05 -8.71 -24.52
N ASP A 156 -16.34 -8.02 -25.39
CA ASP A 156 -15.15 -7.24 -25.03
C ASP A 156 -15.49 -6.07 -24.11
N LEU A 157 -16.55 -5.32 -24.41
CA LEU A 157 -17.05 -4.26 -23.53
C LEU A 157 -17.46 -4.80 -22.15
N LYS A 158 -18.16 -5.94 -22.10
CA LYS A 158 -18.55 -6.60 -20.84
C LYS A 158 -17.32 -7.03 -20.03
N PHE A 159 -16.29 -7.54 -20.69
CA PHE A 159 -15.04 -7.91 -20.05
C PHE A 159 -14.35 -6.67 -19.46
N GLU A 160 -14.19 -5.62 -20.25
CA GLU A 160 -13.56 -4.37 -19.80
C GLU A 160 -14.34 -3.72 -18.66
N ARG A 161 -15.67 -3.72 -18.71
CA ARG A 161 -16.50 -3.24 -17.61
C ARG A 161 -16.26 -4.02 -16.32
N SER A 162 -16.16 -5.34 -16.43
CA SER A 162 -15.91 -6.21 -15.27
C SER A 162 -14.55 -5.91 -14.65
N LYS A 163 -13.55 -5.65 -15.50
CA LYS A 163 -12.20 -5.23 -15.08
C LYS A 163 -12.21 -3.88 -14.37
N LEU A 164 -12.89 -2.87 -14.93
CA LEU A 164 -13.03 -1.53 -14.31
C LEU A 164 -13.78 -1.60 -12.97
N MET A 165 -14.87 -2.37 -12.89
CA MET A 165 -15.60 -2.57 -11.64
C MET A 165 -14.75 -3.27 -10.58
N PHE A 166 -13.99 -4.29 -11.00
CA PHE A 166 -13.05 -4.98 -10.12
C PHE A 166 -11.96 -4.03 -9.60
N GLU A 167 -11.35 -3.23 -10.48
CA GLU A 167 -10.39 -2.21 -10.09
C GLU A 167 -10.98 -1.22 -9.08
N LYS A 168 -12.20 -0.74 -9.32
CA LYS A 168 -12.89 0.19 -8.41
C LYS A 168 -13.03 -0.39 -7.01
N VAL A 169 -13.51 -1.63 -6.90
CA VAL A 169 -13.66 -2.32 -5.61
C VAL A 169 -12.31 -2.61 -4.96
N MET A 170 -11.31 -3.00 -5.74
CA MET A 170 -10.02 -3.37 -5.20
C MET A 170 -9.24 -2.17 -4.65
N VAL A 171 -9.29 -1.03 -5.35
CA VAL A 171 -8.49 0.15 -5.02
C VAL A 171 -9.24 1.08 -4.07
N TYR A 172 -10.56 1.24 -4.23
CA TYR A 172 -11.32 2.30 -3.56
C TYR A 172 -12.38 1.82 -2.57
N ASP A 173 -12.67 0.53 -2.43
CA ASP A 173 -13.58 0.09 -1.35
C ASP A 173 -12.80 -0.13 -0.04
N TYR A 174 -13.00 0.79 0.91
CA TYR A 174 -12.36 0.79 2.22
C TYR A 174 -13.24 0.23 3.34
N SER A 175 -14.49 -0.15 3.05
CA SER A 175 -15.51 -0.49 4.07
C SER A 175 -15.05 -1.60 5.03
N LYS A 176 -14.47 -2.68 4.49
CA LYS A 176 -14.02 -3.84 5.26
C LYS A 176 -12.84 -3.49 6.18
N LYS A 177 -11.81 -2.82 5.65
CA LYS A 177 -10.60 -2.51 6.43
C LYS A 177 -10.81 -1.34 7.39
N TYR A 178 -11.72 -0.41 7.09
CA TYR A 178 -12.12 0.64 8.02
C TYR A 178 -12.67 0.06 9.33
N SER A 179 -13.48 -0.99 9.26
CA SER A 179 -14.04 -1.65 10.45
C SER A 179 -12.94 -2.25 11.33
N VAL A 180 -11.86 -2.77 10.73
CA VAL A 180 -10.68 -3.27 11.44
C VAL A 180 -9.89 -2.12 12.05
N LEU A 181 -9.63 -1.06 11.29
CA LEU A 181 -8.95 0.15 11.79
C LEU A 181 -9.69 0.75 12.99
N LYS A 182 -11.02 0.87 12.91
CA LYS A 182 -11.83 1.42 14.01
C LYS A 182 -11.63 0.63 15.31
N LYS A 183 -11.57 -0.70 15.24
CA LYS A 183 -11.29 -1.56 16.40
C LYS A 183 -9.88 -1.32 16.93
N MET A 184 -8.88 -1.34 16.06
CA MET A 184 -7.48 -1.08 16.44
C MET A 184 -7.31 0.30 17.12
N LEU A 185 -8.00 1.34 16.63
CA LEU A 185 -7.97 2.66 17.27
C LEU A 185 -8.64 2.67 18.65
N LEU A 186 -9.72 1.91 18.84
CA LEU A 186 -10.34 1.75 20.16
C LEU A 186 -9.39 1.03 21.13
N ASP A 187 -8.75 -0.05 20.68
CA ASP A 187 -7.81 -0.82 21.49
C ASP A 187 -6.59 0.05 21.85
N ALA A 188 -6.02 0.76 20.88
CA ALA A 188 -4.91 1.69 21.09
C ALA A 188 -5.26 2.85 22.05
N SER A 189 -6.53 3.25 22.14
CA SER A 189 -6.97 4.31 23.08
C SER A 189 -7.10 3.82 24.53
N ARG A 190 -7.12 2.50 24.75
CA ARG A 190 -7.38 1.87 26.06
C ARG A 190 -6.18 1.14 26.63
N THR A 191 -5.16 0.88 25.82
CA THR A 191 -3.99 0.07 26.19
C THR A 191 -2.73 0.92 26.12
N ASP A 192 -2.08 1.12 27.27
CA ASP A 192 -0.87 1.95 27.37
C ASP A 192 0.32 1.37 26.58
N ASP A 193 0.41 0.04 26.48
CA ASP A 193 1.50 -0.69 25.79
C ASP A 193 1.16 -1.12 24.35
N PHE A 194 0.23 -0.43 23.68
CA PHE A 194 -0.19 -0.79 22.33
C PHE A 194 0.97 -0.68 21.30
N ASP A 195 1.21 -1.72 20.49
CA ASP A 195 2.21 -1.65 19.42
C ASP A 195 1.66 -0.88 18.21
N PHE A 196 2.03 0.40 18.08
CA PHE A 196 1.60 1.24 16.96
C PHE A 196 2.03 0.74 15.56
N LYS A 197 2.95 -0.23 15.46
CA LYS A 197 3.22 -0.92 14.18
C LYS A 197 2.03 -1.74 13.68
N GLU A 198 1.03 -2.00 14.52
CA GLU A 198 -0.23 -2.63 14.10
C GLU A 198 -1.10 -1.68 13.26
N LEU A 199 -1.08 -0.37 13.56
CA LEU A 199 -1.78 0.65 12.77
C LEU A 199 -1.07 0.92 11.45
N PHE A 200 0.26 1.05 11.49
CA PHE A 200 1.09 1.38 10.35
C PHE A 200 2.01 0.22 10.01
N LYS A 201 1.70 -0.52 8.94
CA LYS A 201 2.48 -1.71 8.54
C LYS A 201 3.87 -1.40 7.99
N MET A 202 4.11 -0.16 7.62
CA MET A 202 5.40 0.35 7.17
C MET A 202 5.49 1.86 7.40
N VAL A 203 6.69 2.40 7.24
CA VAL A 203 6.98 3.83 7.11
C VAL A 203 7.63 4.03 5.75
N ILE A 204 7.24 5.07 5.02
CA ILE A 204 7.86 5.45 3.76
C ILE A 204 8.70 6.71 4.01
N ALA A 205 10.01 6.59 3.88
CA ALA A 205 10.94 7.68 3.96
C ALA A 205 11.12 8.29 2.57
N VAL A 206 10.53 9.47 2.35
CA VAL A 206 10.86 10.30 1.19
C VAL A 206 12.30 10.78 1.34
N ASP A 207 12.65 11.24 2.53
CA ASP A 207 14.02 11.43 2.98
C ASP A 207 14.11 11.20 4.51
N ARG A 208 15.16 11.71 5.16
CA ARG A 208 15.35 11.54 6.61
C ARG A 208 14.37 12.39 7.45
N GLU A 209 13.88 13.50 6.94
CA GLU A 209 13.02 14.47 7.63
C GLU A 209 11.55 14.33 7.22
N ASN A 210 11.28 13.86 6.00
CA ASN A 210 9.95 13.69 5.44
C ASN A 210 9.54 12.20 5.46
N LEU A 211 8.67 11.84 6.41
CA LEU A 211 8.23 10.46 6.66
C LEU A 211 6.72 10.31 6.45
N ILE A 212 6.33 9.28 5.72
CA ILE A 212 4.93 9.00 5.35
C ILE A 212 4.49 7.70 6.03
N LEU A 213 3.30 7.73 6.62
CA LEU A 213 2.66 6.61 7.31
C LEU A 213 1.42 6.13 6.52
N PRO A 214 1.54 5.06 5.73
CA PRO A 214 0.42 4.53 4.99
C PRO A 214 -0.56 3.75 5.88
N LEU A 215 -1.83 4.15 5.84
CA LEU A 215 -2.97 3.38 6.31
C LEU A 215 -3.51 2.51 5.17
N HIS A 216 -3.29 1.21 5.26
CA HIS A 216 -3.70 0.28 4.21
C HIS A 216 -5.17 -0.10 4.33
N LEU A 217 -6.03 0.57 3.56
CA LEU A 217 -7.48 0.42 3.58
C LEU A 217 -8.05 -0.21 2.30
N SER A 218 -7.37 -0.12 1.15
CA SER A 218 -7.78 -0.78 -0.09
C SER A 218 -7.82 -2.30 0.05
N ASN A 219 -8.56 -3.00 -0.80
CA ASN A 219 -8.63 -4.46 -0.77
C ASN A 219 -7.41 -5.14 -1.42
N ARG A 220 -6.47 -4.36 -1.96
CA ARG A 220 -5.21 -4.86 -2.53
C ARG A 220 -4.35 -5.56 -1.48
N ASN A 221 -3.47 -6.44 -1.96
CA ASN A 221 -2.33 -6.86 -1.16
C ASN A 221 -1.32 -5.72 -1.14
N ILE A 222 -0.70 -5.47 0.02
CA ILE A 222 0.32 -4.42 0.17
C ILE A 222 1.50 -4.61 -0.78
N LYS A 223 1.78 -5.86 -1.19
CA LYS A 223 2.83 -6.21 -2.16
C LYS A 223 2.52 -5.79 -3.59
N HIS A 224 1.25 -5.52 -3.91
CA HIS A 224 0.81 -5.08 -5.24
C HIS A 224 0.54 -3.57 -5.27
N VAL A 225 0.74 -2.87 -4.15
CA VAL A 225 0.62 -1.42 -4.11
C VAL A 225 1.90 -0.82 -4.70
N ILE A 226 1.73 0.00 -5.73
CA ILE A 226 2.82 0.77 -6.32
C ILE A 226 2.99 2.02 -5.45
N ILE A 227 4.05 2.04 -4.63
CA ILE A 227 4.23 3.09 -3.63
C ILE A 227 4.38 4.48 -4.27
N SER A 228 5.06 4.58 -5.42
CA SER A 228 5.25 5.85 -6.15
C SER A 228 3.94 6.55 -6.51
N ASP A 229 2.90 5.78 -6.82
CA ASP A 229 1.60 6.31 -7.25
C ASP A 229 0.77 6.77 -6.05
N GLU A 230 0.98 6.14 -4.89
CA GLU A 230 0.22 6.44 -3.69
C GLU A 230 0.81 7.60 -2.87
N ILE A 231 2.12 7.86 -2.93
CA ILE A 231 2.76 8.92 -2.14
C ILE A 231 2.30 10.33 -2.52
N THR A 232 1.75 10.52 -3.72
CA THR A 232 1.17 11.78 -4.18
C THR A 232 -0.27 11.97 -3.71
N SER A 233 -0.83 11.00 -2.99
CA SER A 233 -2.18 11.08 -2.45
C SER A 233 -2.32 12.23 -1.46
N PRO A 234 -3.49 12.89 -1.40
CA PRO A 234 -3.75 13.87 -0.36
C PRO A 234 -3.63 13.20 1.02
N PRO A 235 -2.92 13.84 1.97
CA PRO A 235 -2.76 13.27 3.30
C PRO A 235 -4.05 13.36 4.10
N LEU A 236 -4.33 12.31 4.85
CA LEU A 236 -5.39 12.29 5.86
C LEU A 236 -5.05 13.24 7.01
N PHE A 237 -3.82 13.16 7.51
CA PHE A 237 -3.30 14.08 8.52
C PHE A 237 -1.84 14.39 8.24
N THR A 238 -1.39 15.56 8.70
CA THR A 238 0.02 15.96 8.66
C THR A 238 0.41 16.55 10.01
N GLY A 239 1.70 16.61 10.27
CA GLY A 239 2.25 17.29 11.44
C GLY A 239 3.77 17.33 11.42
N THR A 240 4.34 17.92 12.46
CA THR A 240 5.78 18.02 12.63
C THR A 240 6.20 17.73 14.07
N PHE A 241 7.46 17.35 14.29
CA PHE A 241 8.08 17.30 15.62
C PHE A 241 9.60 17.47 15.53
N GLU A 242 10.19 18.10 16.56
CA GLU A 242 11.65 18.22 16.66
C GLU A 242 12.28 16.91 17.17
N PHE A 243 13.22 16.37 16.41
CA PHE A 243 14.01 15.20 16.80
C PHE A 243 15.47 15.59 17.10
N LYS A 244 15.90 15.39 18.36
CA LYS A 244 17.25 15.71 18.83
C LYS A 244 18.02 14.48 19.30
N GLN A 245 19.04 14.06 18.56
CA GLN A 245 19.94 12.98 18.95
C GLN A 245 21.40 13.43 18.86
N THR A 246 22.08 13.50 20.01
CA THR A 246 23.45 14.01 20.14
C THR A 246 23.68 15.35 19.44
N ARG A 247 24.31 15.37 18.26
CA ARG A 247 24.60 16.59 17.46
C ARG A 247 23.64 16.79 16.30
N VAL A 248 22.65 15.92 16.17
CA VAL A 248 21.66 15.94 15.10
C VAL A 248 20.38 16.57 15.66
N ASN A 249 19.94 17.65 15.02
CA ASN A 249 18.64 18.26 15.25
C ASN A 249 17.88 18.25 13.92
N LEU A 250 16.71 17.64 13.89
CA LEU A 250 15.87 17.49 12.70
C LEU A 250 14.47 18.01 13.00
N ASP A 251 13.88 18.69 12.04
CA ASP A 251 12.43 18.95 12.05
C ASP A 251 11.76 17.86 11.22
N ILE A 252 11.15 16.89 11.89
CA ILE A 252 10.52 15.75 11.23
C ILE A 252 9.13 16.14 10.80
N LYS A 253 8.90 16.14 9.49
CA LYS A 253 7.60 16.30 8.87
C LYS A 253 7.00 14.93 8.61
N TRP A 254 5.76 14.76 9.02
CA TRP A 254 5.06 13.50 8.81
C TRP A 254 3.68 13.69 8.20
N SER A 255 3.26 12.68 7.46
CA SER A 255 1.92 12.63 6.88
C SER A 255 1.37 11.21 6.92
N ILE A 256 0.07 11.09 7.20
CA ILE A 256 -0.67 9.84 7.08
C ILE A 256 -1.39 9.85 5.75
N ILE A 257 -1.20 8.82 4.93
CA ILE A 257 -1.90 8.66 3.63
C ILE A 257 -2.68 7.35 3.62
N ILE A 258 -3.69 7.25 2.76
CA ILE A 258 -4.51 6.04 2.62
C ILE A 258 -4.04 5.26 1.40
N PHE A 259 -3.74 3.98 1.58
CA PHE A 259 -3.44 3.01 0.52
C PHE A 259 -4.64 2.13 0.20
#